data_AF-A0AAN8JZK5-F1
#
_entry.id   AF-A0AAN8JZK5-F1
#
_cell.length_a   1.000
_cell.length_b   1.000
_cell.length_c   1.000
_cell.angle_alpha   90.00
_cell.angle_beta   90.00
_cell.angle_gamma   90.00
#
_symmetry.space_group_name_H-M   'P 1'
#
loop_
_entity.id
_entity.type
_entity.pdbx_description
1 polymer ?
#
loop_
_entity_poly.entity_id
_entity_poly.type
_entity_poly.pdbx_seq_one_letter_code
_entity_poly.pdbx_strand_id
1 'polypeptide(L)'
;MIALFAGDNVDANIMTLDGKGTFHGMGLIRAVTPRNQSSRSQTMPRKPVGLLDITEDTKIPVHQYHAANRLRSSLQFEKVCLDEIPIIDRKIDILWEMSFRYKSVSPNWSGMMHMIHANMQHPGKFSVYLLPMIDLQSSDKTCIYSTLRYICGIAHTNKIPAIVTFDQPLYWKSREIVAEASDDDSVKDVIVRMGTFHMLMNLLGAIGDLMDGTGIRKLFETLYGDNAVLHIMSGKAIQRSFRAHLLLDKCIAHETISEIITENLDFEEQLNSLDAKYDSVISGKLQISDLKNDETLVEIEKTVEDKKCAKSIVSRTANIWYLYQKLIQTARNLVKSDRSSSWNSHLRVIYDCLPIFAAAGHFNYLKSTYLYLMDMLALKHTCPGVNKMFENGLFVIRRTDKFWAGLSLDLVIEQVLMRALKTRGGLTRGSGMTERQRAIWTMSAPACAEYNLAMQDFTDTKYFTSDQHREGTKARVERDLGDFQKLLDVFHSCEPLSAEPGLRNIATGMEASDMINVDHWEEVGRGIVEKMIGQPIFTYSFTRKDKVKNMASSCAVRIADDRTIDPA
;
A
#
# COMPACT_ATOMS: atom_id res chain seq x y z
N MET A 1 24.85 8.30 -1.18
CA MET A 1 23.91 8.68 -0.10
C MET A 1 22.64 9.18 -0.77
N ILE A 2 21.48 8.73 -0.32
CA ILE A 2 20.16 9.19 -0.78
C ILE A 2 19.36 9.63 0.45
N ALA A 3 18.53 10.67 0.29
CA ALA A 3 17.50 11.02 1.26
C ALA A 3 16.13 10.96 0.59
N LEU A 4 15.17 10.37 1.30
CA LEU A 4 13.77 10.32 0.91
C LEU A 4 12.97 11.12 1.94
N PHE A 5 12.07 11.97 1.48
CA PHE A 5 11.24 12.82 2.32
C PHE A 5 9.80 12.34 2.28
N ALA A 6 9.05 12.51 3.36
CA ALA A 6 7.61 12.37 3.33
C ALA A 6 6.95 13.53 4.06
N GLY A 7 5.82 13.97 3.54
CA GLY A 7 4.94 14.92 4.22
C GLY A 7 3.54 14.35 4.37
N ASP A 8 2.86 14.75 5.43
CA ASP A 8 1.53 14.27 5.77
C ASP A 8 0.78 15.29 6.64
N ASN A 9 -0.54 15.23 6.62
CA ASN A 9 -1.40 16.16 7.32
C ASN A 9 -1.41 15.89 8.84
N VAL A 10 -1.16 16.93 9.63
CA VAL A 10 -1.26 16.90 11.09
C VAL A 10 -2.47 17.71 11.53
N ASP A 11 -3.56 17.00 11.86
CA ASP A 11 -4.77 17.60 12.41
C ASP A 11 -4.88 17.37 13.91
N ALA A 12 -5.24 18.41 14.66
CA ALA A 12 -5.58 18.28 16.08
C ALA A 12 -6.68 19.24 16.51
N ASN A 13 -7.77 18.70 17.07
CA ASN A 13 -8.84 19.52 17.63
C ASN A 13 -8.37 20.19 18.94
N ILE A 14 -8.16 21.50 18.88
CA ILE A 14 -7.74 22.37 19.99
C ILE A 14 -8.92 22.67 20.92
N MET A 15 -10.15 22.75 20.37
CA MET A 15 -11.38 23.05 21.10
C MET A 15 -12.29 21.82 21.13
N THR A 16 -12.37 21.16 22.29
CA THR A 16 -13.15 19.91 22.46
C THR A 16 -14.67 20.12 22.57
N LEU A 17 -15.12 21.34 22.90
CA LEU A 17 -16.53 21.66 23.16
C LEU A 17 -17.35 21.93 21.88
N ASP A 18 -16.78 22.59 20.88
CA ASP A 18 -17.49 22.98 19.64
C ASP A 18 -16.82 22.47 18.36
N GLY A 19 -15.60 21.93 18.44
CA GLY A 19 -14.84 21.43 17.29
C GLY A 19 -14.37 22.52 16.32
N LYS A 20 -14.41 23.81 16.68
CA LYS A 20 -14.15 24.93 15.75
C LYS A 20 -12.72 25.45 15.72
N GLY A 21 -11.82 24.91 16.55
CA GLY A 21 -10.40 25.25 16.53
C GLY A 21 -9.57 24.01 16.24
N THR A 22 -9.32 23.70 14.97
CA THR A 22 -8.45 22.58 14.58
C THR A 22 -7.10 23.13 14.16
N PHE A 23 -6.03 22.68 14.79
CA PHE A 23 -4.68 22.86 14.29
C PHE A 23 -4.55 22.06 13.00
N HIS A 24 -4.09 22.71 11.94
CA HIS A 24 -3.77 22.06 10.68
C HIS A 24 -2.30 22.37 10.36
N GLY A 25 -1.48 21.33 10.25
CA GLY A 25 -0.07 21.48 9.94
C GLY A 25 0.43 20.47 8.90
N MET A 26 1.56 20.78 8.29
CA MET A 26 2.31 19.82 7.48
C MET A 26 3.41 19.19 8.32
N GLY A 27 3.26 17.91 8.62
CA GLY A 27 4.28 17.09 9.28
C GLY A 27 5.28 16.56 8.26
N LEU A 28 6.57 16.51 8.62
CA LEU A 28 7.63 16.08 7.71
C LEU A 28 8.61 15.10 8.36
N ILE A 29 9.06 14.12 7.57
CA ILE A 29 10.19 13.24 7.92
C ILE A 29 11.21 13.18 6.80
N ARG A 30 12.46 12.86 7.17
CA ARG A 30 13.56 12.56 6.25
C ARG A 30 14.17 11.21 6.60
N ALA A 31 14.31 10.33 5.62
CA ALA A 31 14.98 9.04 5.74
C ALA A 31 16.26 9.03 4.90
N VAL A 32 17.41 8.69 5.48
CA VAL A 32 18.73 8.75 4.81
C VAL A 32 19.44 7.40 4.85
N THR A 33 20.09 7.02 3.74
CA THR A 33 20.98 5.83 3.67
C THR A 33 22.20 6.06 2.75
N PRO A 34 23.39 5.45 2.99
CA PRO A 34 23.75 4.64 4.16
C PRO A 34 23.64 5.44 5.45
N ARG A 35 23.33 4.78 6.57
CA ARG A 35 23.26 5.43 7.89
C ARG A 35 24.56 6.22 8.12
N ASN A 36 24.45 7.52 8.37
CA ASN A 36 25.59 8.34 8.75
C ASN A 36 26.21 7.73 10.02
N GLN A 37 27.32 7.00 9.89
CA GLN A 37 28.06 6.47 11.03
C GLN A 37 28.81 7.57 11.78
N SER A 38 29.01 8.72 11.13
CA SER A 38 29.65 9.93 11.67
C SER A 38 28.93 10.54 12.88
N SER A 39 27.64 10.23 13.11
CA SER A 39 26.94 10.67 14.33
C SER A 39 27.19 9.80 15.56
N ARG A 40 27.80 8.61 15.44
CA ARG A 40 28.29 7.85 16.62
C ARG A 40 29.54 8.47 17.26
N SER A 41 30.26 9.32 16.53
CA SER A 41 31.52 9.95 16.96
C SER A 41 31.35 11.40 17.39
N GLN A 42 30.16 12.00 17.28
CA GLN A 42 29.94 13.33 17.80
C GLN A 42 29.71 13.24 19.30
N THR A 43 30.71 13.64 20.08
CA THR A 43 30.52 14.06 21.46
C THR A 43 29.36 15.05 21.48
N MET A 44 28.20 14.63 22.01
CA MET A 44 27.05 15.51 22.18
C MET A 44 27.40 16.56 23.24
N PRO A 45 27.68 17.82 22.88
CA PRO A 45 28.08 18.81 23.85
C PRO A 45 26.88 19.11 24.75
N ARG A 46 27.09 19.08 26.08
CA ARG A 46 26.05 19.43 27.04
C ARG A 46 25.78 20.94 26.94
N LYS A 47 24.73 21.33 26.24
CA LYS A 47 24.29 22.73 26.15
C LYS A 47 23.37 23.07 27.33
N PRO A 48 23.56 24.23 27.99
CA PRO A 48 22.57 24.77 28.93
C PRO A 48 21.23 24.99 28.22
N VAL A 49 20.13 24.60 28.87
CA VAL A 49 18.77 24.69 28.30
C VAL A 49 18.41 26.11 27.83
N GLY A 50 18.94 27.14 28.52
CA GLY A 50 18.71 28.55 28.17
C GLY A 50 19.48 29.09 26.95
N LEU A 51 20.40 28.30 26.36
CA LEU A 51 21.15 28.65 25.15
C LEU A 51 20.70 27.86 23.91
N LEU A 52 19.71 26.99 24.07
CA LEU A 52 19.13 26.27 22.95
C LEU A 52 18.06 27.17 22.33
N ASP A 53 18.41 27.92 21.29
CA ASP A 53 17.46 28.67 20.47
C ASP A 53 16.72 27.73 19.50
N ILE A 54 16.17 26.64 20.05
CA ILE A 54 15.54 25.53 19.30
C ILE A 54 14.44 26.05 18.36
N THR A 55 13.84 27.17 18.73
CA THR A 55 12.75 27.82 18.01
C THR A 55 13.21 28.58 16.77
N GLU A 56 14.44 29.07 16.71
CA GLU A 56 15.01 29.73 15.52
C GLU A 56 15.49 28.69 14.50
N ASP A 57 16.15 27.63 14.97
CA ASP A 57 16.72 26.55 14.14
C ASP A 57 15.67 25.65 13.45
N THR A 58 14.38 25.82 13.76
CA THR A 58 13.29 24.94 13.29
C THR A 58 12.19 25.68 12.53
N LYS A 59 12.45 26.90 12.07
CA LYS A 59 11.49 27.63 11.22
C LYS A 59 11.64 27.21 9.76
N ILE A 60 10.53 26.82 9.13
CA ILE A 60 10.44 26.68 7.67
C ILE A 60 9.91 28.01 7.12
N PRO A 61 10.66 28.70 6.24
CA PRO A 61 10.16 29.91 5.59
C PRO A 61 8.90 29.62 4.77
N VAL A 62 7.87 30.43 4.97
CA VAL A 62 6.65 30.36 4.15
C VAL A 62 6.89 31.14 2.86
N HIS A 63 6.75 30.44 1.73
CA HIS A 63 6.82 31.01 0.40
C HIS A 63 5.41 31.02 -0.19
N GLN A 64 4.89 32.20 -0.48
CA GLN A 64 3.56 32.34 -1.06
C GLN A 64 3.52 31.69 -2.45
N TYR A 65 2.56 30.80 -2.66
CA TYR A 65 2.34 30.21 -3.98
C TYR A 65 1.46 31.12 -4.83
N HIS A 66 1.95 31.46 -6.02
CA HIS A 66 1.21 32.20 -7.02
C HIS A 66 0.96 31.31 -8.24
N ALA A 67 -0.30 30.99 -8.50
CA ALA A 67 -0.66 30.12 -9.62
C ALA A 67 -0.27 30.74 -10.96
N ALA A 68 0.35 29.95 -11.84
CA ALA A 68 0.65 30.39 -13.19
C ALA A 68 -0.65 30.35 -14.02
N ASN A 69 -1.09 31.51 -14.54
CA ASN A 69 -2.33 31.62 -15.32
C ASN A 69 -2.36 30.82 -16.65
N ARG A 70 -1.32 30.06 -17.02
CA ARG A 70 -1.10 29.59 -18.41
C ARG A 70 -0.84 28.08 -18.62
N LEU A 71 -0.82 27.22 -17.60
CA LEU A 71 -0.23 25.86 -17.77
C LEU A 71 -1.13 24.64 -17.46
N ARG A 72 -2.45 24.82 -17.33
CA ARG A 72 -3.33 23.67 -17.04
C ARG A 72 -3.51 22.67 -18.20
N SER A 73 -3.03 22.98 -19.41
CA SER A 73 -3.50 22.34 -20.65
C SER A 73 -2.46 21.53 -21.45
N SER A 74 -1.20 21.40 -21.02
CA SER A 74 -0.19 20.67 -21.82
C SER A 74 -0.03 19.19 -21.48
N LEU A 75 -0.21 18.78 -20.21
CA LEU A 75 -0.04 17.37 -19.82
C LEU A 75 -1.27 16.54 -20.19
N GLN A 76 -1.03 15.48 -20.95
CA GLN A 76 -2.03 14.50 -21.36
C GLN A 76 -1.64 13.11 -20.86
N PHE A 77 -2.62 12.24 -20.66
CA PHE A 77 -2.32 10.83 -20.38
C PHE A 77 -1.71 10.19 -21.63
N GLU A 78 -0.49 9.67 -21.51
CA GLU A 78 0.18 8.97 -22.60
C GLU A 78 0.00 7.46 -22.46
N LYS A 79 0.04 6.74 -23.58
CA LYS A 79 -0.02 5.28 -23.56
C LYS A 79 1.19 4.71 -22.81
N VAL A 80 0.93 4.09 -21.67
CA VAL A 80 1.95 3.40 -20.88
C VAL A 80 2.27 2.02 -21.48
N CYS A 81 3.56 1.72 -21.62
CA CYS A 81 4.09 0.45 -22.10
C CYS A 81 5.06 -0.14 -21.06
N LEU A 82 4.95 -1.45 -20.83
CA LEU A 82 5.73 -2.18 -19.82
C LEU A 82 6.56 -3.32 -20.43
N ASP A 83 6.84 -3.28 -21.73
CA ASP A 83 7.49 -4.38 -22.45
C ASP A 83 8.90 -4.71 -21.90
N GLU A 84 9.59 -3.70 -21.35
CA GLU A 84 10.90 -3.85 -20.69
C GLU A 84 10.81 -4.36 -19.24
N ILE A 85 9.61 -4.40 -18.65
CA ILE A 85 9.39 -4.74 -17.23
C ILE A 85 8.88 -6.18 -17.14
N PRO A 86 9.65 -7.10 -16.50
CA PRO A 86 9.25 -8.49 -16.37
C PRO A 86 7.90 -8.68 -15.67
N ILE A 87 7.17 -9.72 -16.08
CA ILE A 87 5.99 -10.19 -15.37
C ILE A 87 6.40 -10.70 -13.99
N ILE A 88 5.56 -10.44 -12.98
CA ILE A 88 5.81 -10.87 -11.61
C ILE A 88 5.56 -12.38 -11.51
N ASP A 89 6.60 -13.12 -11.12
CA ASP A 89 6.56 -14.56 -10.90
C ASP A 89 5.62 -14.95 -9.75
N ARG A 90 4.80 -15.99 -9.99
CA ARG A 90 3.80 -16.55 -9.07
C ARG A 90 4.23 -17.85 -8.36
N LYS A 91 5.39 -18.41 -8.67
CA LYS A 91 5.75 -19.77 -8.24
C LYS A 91 5.78 -19.93 -6.71
N ILE A 92 6.26 -18.91 -6.02
CA ILE A 92 6.22 -18.83 -4.55
C ILE A 92 4.78 -18.74 -4.03
N ASP A 93 3.91 -18.01 -4.72
CA ASP A 93 2.52 -17.84 -4.31
C ASP A 93 1.77 -19.16 -4.46
N ILE A 94 2.04 -19.94 -5.51
CA ILE A 94 1.52 -21.30 -5.67
C ILE A 94 1.95 -22.20 -4.50
N LEU A 95 3.24 -22.19 -4.13
CA LEU A 95 3.70 -22.94 -2.95
C LEU A 95 2.96 -22.55 -1.67
N TRP A 96 2.58 -21.28 -1.51
CA TRP A 96 1.79 -20.84 -0.37
C TRP A 96 0.31 -21.24 -0.47
N GLU A 97 -0.30 -21.10 -1.65
CA GLU A 97 -1.69 -21.47 -1.91
C GLU A 97 -1.91 -22.96 -1.58
N MET A 98 -0.92 -23.81 -1.87
CA MET A 98 -0.93 -25.25 -1.58
C MET A 98 -0.66 -25.62 -0.11
N SER A 99 -0.39 -24.63 0.75
CA SER A 99 0.17 -24.90 2.08
C SER A 99 -0.77 -25.54 3.09
N PHE A 100 -2.06 -25.69 2.74
CA PHE A 100 -3.02 -26.47 3.53
C PHE A 100 -2.81 -27.98 3.40
N ARG A 101 -2.05 -28.44 2.40
CA ARG A 101 -1.72 -29.86 2.17
C ARG A 101 -0.46 -30.32 2.90
N TYR A 102 0.34 -29.38 3.40
CA TYR A 102 1.66 -29.67 3.97
C TYR A 102 1.57 -30.30 5.35
N LYS A 103 2.52 -31.19 5.67
CA LYS A 103 2.57 -31.87 6.98
C LYS A 103 2.86 -30.89 8.11
N SER A 104 3.72 -29.91 7.82
CA SER A 104 4.11 -28.87 8.76
C SER A 104 3.16 -27.68 8.66
N VAL A 105 2.70 -27.19 9.81
CA VAL A 105 1.86 -25.98 9.82
C VAL A 105 2.66 -24.79 9.30
N SER A 106 2.16 -24.17 8.24
CA SER A 106 2.78 -23.04 7.57
C SER A 106 2.20 -21.71 8.06
N PRO A 107 3.01 -20.65 8.19
CA PRO A 107 2.49 -19.32 8.45
C PRO A 107 1.69 -18.79 7.26
N ASN A 108 0.92 -17.75 7.52
CA ASN A 108 0.25 -16.99 6.46
C ASN A 108 1.28 -16.34 5.51
N TRP A 109 0.83 -15.89 4.33
CA TRP A 109 1.69 -15.51 3.19
C TRP A 109 2.84 -14.57 3.57
N SER A 110 2.55 -13.48 4.28
CA SER A 110 3.57 -12.51 4.69
C SER A 110 4.57 -13.08 5.70
N GLY A 111 4.16 -14.01 6.56
CA GLY A 111 5.04 -14.76 7.45
C GLY A 111 5.92 -15.74 6.70
N MET A 112 5.37 -16.46 5.72
CA MET A 112 6.13 -17.36 4.85
C MET A 112 7.18 -16.58 4.05
N MET A 113 6.78 -15.46 3.43
CA MET A 113 7.68 -14.57 2.70
C MET A 113 8.84 -14.07 3.57
N HIS A 114 8.58 -13.78 4.84
CA HIS A 114 9.64 -13.41 5.79
C HIS A 114 10.64 -14.55 6.03
N MET A 115 10.16 -15.79 6.13
CA MET A 115 10.99 -16.97 6.39
C MET A 115 11.85 -17.35 5.19
N ILE A 116 11.27 -17.44 4.00
CA ILE A 116 12.00 -17.90 2.79
C ILE A 116 13.07 -16.88 2.35
N HIS A 117 12.90 -15.60 2.66
CA HIS A 117 13.88 -14.54 2.34
C HIS A 117 14.85 -14.23 3.48
N ALA A 118 14.89 -15.05 4.55
CA ALA A 118 15.68 -14.75 5.74
C ALA A 118 17.18 -14.53 5.47
N ASN A 119 17.72 -15.25 4.48
CA ASN A 119 19.15 -15.23 4.13
C ASN A 119 19.49 -14.36 2.91
N MET A 120 18.54 -13.62 2.35
CA MET A 120 18.77 -12.80 1.16
C MET A 120 19.40 -11.44 1.50
N GLN A 121 20.26 -10.94 0.61
CA GLN A 121 20.95 -9.67 0.79
C GLN A 121 20.01 -8.48 0.78
N HIS A 122 20.28 -7.47 1.61
CA HIS A 122 19.48 -6.26 1.70
C HIS A 122 20.31 -4.99 1.37
N PRO A 123 19.71 -3.95 0.76
CA PRO A 123 20.35 -2.66 0.46
C PRO A 123 20.80 -1.84 1.67
N GLY A 124 20.45 -2.25 2.90
CA GLY A 124 20.85 -1.61 4.15
C GLY A 124 19.75 -0.78 4.82
N LYS A 125 20.05 -0.28 6.01
CA LYS A 125 19.12 0.49 6.86
C LYS A 125 19.09 1.97 6.50
N PHE A 126 17.92 2.56 6.72
CA PHE A 126 17.70 4.00 6.73
C PHE A 126 17.66 4.51 8.17
N SER A 127 18.19 5.71 8.37
CA SER A 127 17.93 6.51 9.57
C SER A 127 16.80 7.49 9.28
N VAL A 128 15.78 7.51 10.15
CA VAL A 128 14.60 8.38 10.01
C VAL A 128 14.69 9.51 11.01
N TYR A 129 14.51 10.73 10.52
CA TYR A 129 14.58 11.97 11.28
C TYR A 129 13.25 12.71 11.13
N LEU A 130 12.74 13.26 12.23
CA LEU A 130 11.65 14.23 12.16
C LEU A 130 12.20 15.55 11.64
N LEU A 131 11.46 16.22 10.76
CA LEU A 131 11.77 17.57 10.31
C LEU A 131 10.79 18.55 10.98
N PRO A 132 11.11 19.86 11.00
CA PRO A 132 10.18 20.85 11.50
C PRO A 132 8.85 20.81 10.74
N MET A 133 7.76 21.17 11.41
CA MET A 133 6.44 21.23 10.80
C MET A 133 6.14 22.64 10.32
N ILE A 134 5.26 22.75 9.34
CA ILE A 134 4.69 24.03 8.92
C ILE A 134 3.32 24.17 9.58
N ASP A 135 3.14 25.24 10.37
CA ASP A 135 1.85 25.61 10.99
C ASP A 135 0.96 26.33 9.97
N LEU A 136 0.61 25.60 8.91
CA LEU A 136 -0.33 26.01 7.87
C LEU A 136 -1.11 24.78 7.43
N GLN A 137 -2.36 25.00 7.02
CA GLN A 137 -3.20 23.93 6.50
C GLN A 137 -2.48 23.17 5.38
N SER A 138 -2.26 21.87 5.59
CA SER A 138 -1.48 21.01 4.69
C SER A 138 -2.02 21.00 3.26
N SER A 139 -3.33 21.17 3.12
CA SER A 139 -4.04 21.19 1.85
C SER A 139 -3.93 22.55 1.11
N ASP A 140 -3.40 23.60 1.74
CA ASP A 140 -3.09 24.89 1.10
C ASP A 140 -1.87 24.76 0.18
N LYS A 141 -2.01 25.22 -1.07
CA LYS A 141 -0.90 25.22 -2.05
C LYS A 141 0.31 26.03 -1.58
N THR A 142 0.12 27.07 -0.77
CA THR A 142 1.23 27.82 -0.14
C THR A 142 2.02 26.94 0.84
N CYS A 143 1.32 26.13 1.66
CA CYS A 143 1.96 25.20 2.58
C CYS A 143 2.74 24.11 1.83
N ILE A 144 2.13 23.54 0.78
CA ILE A 144 2.76 22.54 -0.08
C ILE A 144 3.98 23.14 -0.81
N TYR A 145 3.86 24.32 -1.43
CA TYR A 145 4.98 24.96 -2.12
C TYR A 145 6.14 25.27 -1.17
N SER A 146 5.85 25.80 0.03
CA SER A 146 6.85 26.03 1.08
C SER A 146 7.55 24.74 1.48
N THR A 147 6.79 23.64 1.60
CA THR A 147 7.33 22.29 1.87
C THR A 147 8.31 21.85 0.78
N LEU A 148 7.92 21.98 -0.50
CA LEU A 148 8.77 21.60 -1.63
C LEU A 148 10.06 22.43 -1.68
N ARG A 149 9.96 23.76 -1.48
CA ARG A 149 11.12 24.68 -1.42
C ARG A 149 12.06 24.32 -0.28
N TYR A 150 11.53 24.01 0.90
CA TYR A 150 12.33 23.57 2.04
C TYR A 150 13.10 22.27 1.74
N ILE A 151 12.43 21.28 1.15
CA ILE A 151 13.06 20.02 0.73
C ILE A 151 14.13 20.28 -0.33
N CYS A 152 13.89 21.16 -1.30
CA CYS A 152 14.88 21.57 -2.30
C CYS A 152 16.14 22.16 -1.64
N GLY A 153 15.98 23.02 -0.63
CA GLY A 153 17.09 23.61 0.10
C GLY A 153 17.96 22.56 0.81
N ILE A 154 17.33 21.57 1.46
CA ILE A 154 18.03 20.44 2.07
C ILE A 154 18.75 19.61 1.00
N ALA A 155 18.05 19.29 -0.09
CA ALA A 155 18.58 18.47 -1.18
C ALA A 155 19.79 19.13 -1.85
N HIS A 156 19.69 20.42 -2.15
CA HIS A 156 20.76 21.23 -2.73
C HIS A 156 22.00 21.27 -1.84
N THR A 157 21.82 21.59 -0.55
CA THR A 157 22.92 21.66 0.44
C THR A 157 23.67 20.34 0.55
N ASN A 158 22.96 19.22 0.44
CA ASN A 158 23.54 17.88 0.57
C ASN A 158 23.94 17.25 -0.78
N LYS A 159 23.74 17.96 -1.91
CA LYS A 159 24.00 17.46 -3.28
C LYS A 159 23.31 16.12 -3.57
N ILE A 160 22.04 16.01 -3.19
CA ILE A 160 21.18 14.84 -3.39
C ILE A 160 19.90 15.23 -4.15
N PRO A 161 19.22 14.27 -4.80
CA PRO A 161 17.92 14.53 -5.43
C PRO A 161 16.84 14.86 -4.38
N ALA A 162 15.92 15.76 -4.72
CA ALA A 162 14.74 16.08 -3.94
C ALA A 162 13.61 15.08 -4.27
N ILE A 163 13.37 14.11 -3.36
CA ILE A 163 12.36 13.06 -3.55
C ILE A 163 11.40 13.07 -2.37
N VAL A 164 10.13 13.37 -2.62
CA VAL A 164 9.10 13.48 -1.58
C VAL A 164 7.91 12.57 -1.84
N THR A 165 7.43 11.89 -0.80
CA THR A 165 6.23 11.06 -0.85
C THR A 165 5.08 11.73 -0.09
N PHE A 166 3.90 11.71 -0.70
CA PHE A 166 2.66 12.22 -0.13
C PHE A 166 1.53 11.19 -0.28
N ASP A 167 0.46 11.34 0.50
CA ASP A 167 -0.82 10.70 0.22
C ASP A 167 -1.46 11.27 -1.07
N GLN A 168 -2.58 10.71 -1.52
CA GLN A 168 -3.14 11.04 -2.84
C GLN A 168 -3.53 12.52 -3.01
N PRO A 169 -4.24 13.17 -2.05
CA PRO A 169 -4.63 14.57 -2.18
C PRO A 169 -3.42 15.53 -2.23
N LEU A 170 -2.44 15.34 -1.34
CA LEU A 170 -1.24 16.15 -1.31
C LEU A 170 -0.33 15.87 -2.52
N TYR A 171 -0.24 14.61 -2.97
CA TYR A 171 0.47 14.23 -4.20
C TYR A 171 -0.09 14.99 -5.40
N TRP A 172 -1.42 15.02 -5.57
CA TRP A 172 -2.06 15.67 -6.72
C TRP A 172 -1.74 17.17 -6.76
N LYS A 173 -1.94 17.88 -5.65
CA LYS A 173 -1.64 19.31 -5.53
C LYS A 173 -0.15 19.59 -5.70
N SER A 174 0.72 18.76 -5.15
CA SER A 174 2.17 18.88 -5.33
C SER A 174 2.56 18.71 -6.79
N ARG A 175 1.96 17.76 -7.51
CA ARG A 175 2.22 17.58 -8.94
C ARG A 175 1.73 18.74 -9.78
N GLU A 176 0.57 19.33 -9.48
CA GLU A 176 0.12 20.57 -10.11
C GLU A 176 1.14 21.70 -9.93
N ILE A 177 1.63 21.90 -8.70
CA ILE A 177 2.63 22.93 -8.38
C ILE A 177 3.93 22.71 -9.18
N VAL A 178 4.45 21.48 -9.22
CA VAL A 178 5.67 21.14 -9.99
C VAL A 178 5.45 21.32 -11.50
N ALA A 179 4.27 20.98 -12.02
CA ALA A 179 3.95 21.16 -13.44
C ALA A 179 3.93 22.65 -13.83
N GLU A 180 3.39 23.51 -12.95
CA GLU A 180 3.27 24.95 -13.14
C GLU A 180 4.56 25.73 -12.84
N ALA A 181 5.53 25.13 -12.16
CA ALA A 181 6.81 25.76 -11.85
C ALA A 181 7.59 26.15 -13.13
N SER A 182 8.23 27.32 -13.09
CA SER A 182 9.14 27.81 -14.13
C SER A 182 10.43 27.00 -14.15
N ASP A 183 11.15 27.00 -15.28
CA ASP A 183 12.42 26.27 -15.43
C ASP A 183 13.51 26.73 -14.44
N ASP A 184 13.46 27.99 -13.99
CA ASP A 184 14.38 28.53 -12.98
C ASP A 184 14.00 28.20 -11.53
N ASP A 185 12.81 27.63 -11.28
CA ASP A 185 12.38 27.26 -9.92
C ASP A 185 12.85 25.84 -9.60
N SER A 186 13.64 25.70 -8.53
CA SER A 186 14.14 24.40 -8.04
C SER A 186 13.04 23.37 -7.76
N VAL A 187 11.79 23.82 -7.54
CA VAL A 187 10.64 22.93 -7.36
C VAL A 187 10.34 22.11 -8.63
N LYS A 188 10.73 22.60 -9.82
CA LYS A 188 10.53 21.91 -11.10
C LYS A 188 11.16 20.52 -11.15
N ASP A 189 12.29 20.35 -10.49
CA ASP A 189 13.08 19.11 -10.47
C ASP A 189 12.70 18.15 -9.33
N VAL A 190 11.69 18.50 -8.52
CA VAL A 190 11.29 17.65 -7.39
C VAL A 190 10.55 16.41 -7.90
N ILE A 191 11.02 15.25 -7.48
CA ILE A 191 10.37 13.98 -7.75
C ILE A 191 9.32 13.74 -6.67
N VAL A 192 8.06 13.97 -7.03
CA VAL A 192 6.92 13.74 -6.15
C VAL A 192 6.40 12.31 -6.36
N ARG A 193 6.21 11.58 -5.27
CA ARG A 193 5.78 10.17 -5.27
C ARG A 193 4.48 9.98 -4.51
N MET A 194 3.68 9.01 -4.96
CA MET A 194 2.48 8.60 -4.25
C MET A 194 2.81 7.59 -3.15
N GLY A 195 2.14 7.71 -2.00
CA GLY A 195 2.23 6.79 -0.88
C GLY A 195 1.63 5.42 -1.17
N THR A 196 2.47 4.38 -1.19
CA THR A 196 2.04 3.00 -1.45
C THR A 196 1.09 2.46 -0.37
N PHE A 197 1.24 2.87 0.89
CA PHE A 197 0.40 2.36 1.97
C PHE A 197 -1.06 2.83 1.83
N HIS A 198 -1.26 4.10 1.52
CA HIS A 198 -2.60 4.63 1.23
C HIS A 198 -3.17 4.08 -0.09
N MET A 199 -2.30 3.79 -1.07
CA MET A 199 -2.74 3.13 -2.29
C MET A 199 -3.17 1.68 -2.04
N LEU A 200 -2.47 0.92 -1.18
CA LEU A 200 -2.92 -0.41 -0.75
C LEU A 200 -4.25 -0.33 0.00
N MET A 201 -4.43 0.67 0.87
CA MET A 201 -5.70 0.92 1.55
C MET A 201 -6.86 1.08 0.56
N ASN A 202 -6.66 1.91 -0.47
CA ASN A 202 -7.67 2.15 -1.50
C ASN A 202 -7.85 0.96 -2.43
N LEU A 203 -6.79 0.21 -2.73
CA LEU A 203 -6.90 -1.02 -3.51
C LEU A 203 -7.80 -2.04 -2.77
N LEU A 204 -7.57 -2.25 -1.47
CA LEU A 204 -8.44 -3.12 -0.66
C LEU A 204 -9.88 -2.59 -0.58
N GLY A 205 -10.07 -1.27 -0.50
CA GLY A 205 -11.40 -0.64 -0.58
C GLY A 205 -12.09 -0.87 -1.93
N ALA A 206 -11.36 -0.73 -3.04
CA ALA A 206 -11.86 -1.00 -4.39
C ALA A 206 -12.26 -2.47 -4.57
N ILE A 207 -11.49 -3.39 -3.98
CA ILE A 207 -11.83 -4.82 -3.95
C ILE A 207 -13.12 -5.04 -3.15
N GLY A 208 -13.26 -4.38 -2.00
CA GLY A 208 -14.49 -4.41 -1.21
C GLY A 208 -15.69 -3.90 -2.00
N ASP A 209 -15.55 -2.78 -2.71
CA ASP A 209 -16.61 -2.20 -3.55
C ASP A 209 -16.99 -3.14 -4.71
N LEU A 210 -16.01 -3.75 -5.40
CA LEU A 210 -16.29 -4.70 -6.48
C LEU A 210 -17.00 -5.95 -5.94
N MET A 211 -16.58 -6.46 -4.79
CA MET A 211 -17.16 -7.66 -4.18
C MET A 211 -18.42 -7.37 -3.38
N ASP A 212 -18.87 -6.12 -3.26
CA ASP A 212 -20.05 -5.80 -2.46
C ASP A 212 -21.32 -6.43 -3.06
N GLY A 213 -22.12 -7.04 -2.19
CA GLY A 213 -23.30 -7.81 -2.55
C GLY A 213 -23.04 -9.23 -3.07
N THR A 214 -21.78 -9.69 -3.22
CA THR A 214 -21.48 -11.08 -3.64
C THR A 214 -21.72 -12.13 -2.55
N GLY A 215 -21.81 -11.69 -1.29
CA GLY A 215 -21.83 -12.57 -0.11
C GLY A 215 -20.51 -12.55 0.68
N ILE A 216 -19.45 -11.91 0.19
CA ILE A 216 -18.15 -11.79 0.88
C ILE A 216 -18.26 -11.27 2.32
N ARG A 217 -19.21 -10.36 2.58
CA ARG A 217 -19.46 -9.80 3.92
C ARG A 217 -19.80 -10.90 4.92
N LYS A 218 -20.67 -11.85 4.54
CA LYS A 218 -21.07 -12.99 5.39
C LYS A 218 -19.87 -13.87 5.75
N LEU A 219 -18.99 -14.11 4.78
CA LEU A 219 -17.76 -14.88 4.99
C LEU A 219 -16.83 -14.19 6.00
N PHE A 220 -16.63 -12.88 5.89
CA PHE A 220 -15.81 -12.15 6.85
C PHE A 220 -16.45 -12.05 8.23
N GLU A 221 -17.78 -12.00 8.32
CA GLU A 221 -18.52 -12.02 9.59
C GLU A 221 -18.37 -13.34 10.35
N THR A 222 -17.95 -14.43 9.69
CA THR A 222 -17.57 -15.69 10.36
C THR A 222 -16.36 -15.51 11.29
N LEU A 223 -15.46 -14.57 10.97
CA LEU A 223 -14.19 -14.38 11.67
C LEU A 223 -14.12 -13.07 12.46
N TYR A 224 -14.88 -12.06 12.06
CA TYR A 224 -14.80 -10.70 12.56
C TYR A 224 -16.17 -10.15 12.92
N GLY A 225 -16.23 -9.27 13.92
CA GLY A 225 -17.47 -8.53 14.21
C GLY A 225 -17.85 -7.58 13.08
N ASP A 226 -19.15 -7.31 12.96
CA ASP A 226 -19.79 -6.43 11.96
C ASP A 226 -19.04 -5.12 11.68
N ASN A 227 -18.68 -4.38 12.73
CA ASN A 227 -17.96 -3.11 12.65
C ASN A 227 -16.54 -3.29 12.11
N ALA A 228 -15.89 -4.39 12.46
CA ALA A 228 -14.57 -4.72 11.91
C ALA A 228 -14.67 -5.06 10.42
N VAL A 229 -15.74 -5.77 10.00
CA VAL A 229 -15.99 -6.10 8.59
C VAL A 229 -16.23 -4.84 7.75
N LEU A 230 -16.96 -3.84 8.26
CA LEU A 230 -17.10 -2.54 7.57
C LEU A 230 -15.75 -1.88 7.28
N HIS A 231 -14.82 -1.95 8.23
CA HIS A 231 -13.46 -1.44 8.05
C HIS A 231 -12.57 -2.33 7.18
N ILE A 232 -12.87 -3.63 7.08
CA ILE A 232 -12.20 -4.56 6.17
C ILE A 232 -12.61 -4.26 4.73
N MET A 233 -13.92 -4.15 4.48
CA MET A 233 -14.51 -3.87 3.16
C MET A 233 -14.09 -2.50 2.63
N SER A 234 -13.99 -1.48 3.50
CA SER A 234 -13.48 -0.15 3.09
C SER A 234 -11.95 -0.06 3.03
N GLY A 235 -11.20 -1.14 3.28
CA GLY A 235 -9.74 -1.15 3.31
C GLY A 235 -9.09 -0.43 4.50
N LYS A 236 -9.84 0.35 5.29
CA LYS A 236 -9.34 1.17 6.40
C LYS A 236 -8.64 0.37 7.50
N ALA A 237 -9.02 -0.89 7.71
CA ALA A 237 -8.34 -1.80 8.63
C ALA A 237 -7.32 -2.70 7.91
N ILE A 238 -6.34 -2.11 7.23
CA ILE A 238 -5.42 -2.80 6.28
C ILE A 238 -4.91 -4.16 6.78
N GLN A 239 -4.36 -4.26 7.99
CA GLN A 239 -3.84 -5.54 8.51
C GLN A 239 -4.93 -6.62 8.62
N ARG A 240 -6.12 -6.26 9.08
CA ARG A 240 -7.25 -7.19 9.17
C ARG A 240 -7.81 -7.50 7.79
N SER A 241 -7.91 -6.48 6.93
CA SER A 241 -8.45 -6.60 5.58
C SER A 241 -7.58 -7.55 4.76
N PHE A 242 -6.27 -7.28 4.67
CA PHE A 242 -5.34 -8.13 3.94
C PHE A 242 -5.34 -9.57 4.46
N ARG A 243 -5.34 -9.78 5.80
CA ARG A 243 -5.46 -11.14 6.37
C ARG A 243 -6.75 -11.84 5.95
N ALA A 244 -7.90 -11.17 6.06
CA ALA A 244 -9.19 -11.75 5.71
C ALA A 244 -9.24 -12.17 4.24
N HIS A 245 -8.74 -11.30 3.36
CA HIS A 245 -8.65 -11.57 1.93
C HIS A 245 -7.71 -12.74 1.60
N LEU A 246 -6.55 -12.85 2.27
CA LEU A 246 -5.64 -13.98 2.10
C LEU A 246 -6.26 -15.32 2.55
N LEU A 247 -6.95 -15.34 3.68
CA LEU A 247 -7.63 -16.57 4.14
C LEU A 247 -8.70 -17.02 3.15
N LEU A 248 -9.49 -16.07 2.62
CA LEU A 248 -10.51 -16.36 1.63
C LEU A 248 -9.94 -16.81 0.29
N ASP A 249 -8.85 -16.17 -0.17
CA ASP A 249 -8.14 -16.61 -1.37
C ASP A 249 -7.65 -18.06 -1.25
N LYS A 250 -7.19 -18.45 -0.04
CA LYS A 250 -6.80 -19.83 0.25
C LYS A 250 -7.98 -20.80 0.22
N CYS A 251 -9.18 -20.39 0.64
CA CYS A 251 -10.40 -21.21 0.52
C CYS A 251 -10.76 -21.47 -0.94
N ILE A 252 -10.69 -20.45 -1.80
CA ILE A 252 -10.96 -20.59 -3.24
C ILE A 252 -9.94 -21.55 -3.89
N ALA A 253 -8.65 -21.39 -3.55
CA ALA A 253 -7.62 -22.31 -4.00
C ALA A 253 -7.91 -23.75 -3.55
N HIS A 254 -8.23 -23.95 -2.26
CA HIS A 254 -8.58 -25.25 -1.71
C HIS A 254 -9.69 -25.94 -2.49
N GLU A 255 -10.85 -25.30 -2.66
CA GLU A 255 -11.98 -25.92 -3.38
C GLU A 255 -11.64 -26.26 -4.83
N THR A 256 -10.96 -25.36 -5.53
CA THR A 256 -10.55 -25.58 -6.93
C THR A 256 -9.64 -26.80 -7.02
N ILE A 257 -8.69 -26.94 -6.11
CA ILE A 257 -7.76 -28.08 -6.06
C ILE A 257 -8.49 -29.37 -5.70
N SER A 258 -9.39 -29.34 -4.72
CA SER A 258 -10.19 -30.52 -4.34
C SER A 258 -11.01 -31.07 -5.51
N GLU A 259 -11.58 -30.19 -6.34
CA GLU A 259 -12.29 -30.60 -7.55
C GLU A 259 -11.35 -31.21 -8.59
N ILE A 260 -10.19 -30.59 -8.85
CA ILE A 260 -9.20 -31.13 -9.81
C ILE A 260 -8.75 -32.52 -9.38
N ILE A 261 -8.45 -32.73 -8.09
CA ILE A 261 -8.03 -34.04 -7.57
C ILE A 261 -9.12 -35.11 -7.75
N THR A 262 -10.39 -34.71 -7.59
CA THR A 262 -11.52 -35.63 -7.81
C THR A 262 -11.62 -36.08 -9.27
N GLU A 263 -11.18 -35.25 -10.21
CA GLU A 263 -11.18 -35.51 -11.64
C GLU A 263 -9.88 -36.16 -12.16
N ASN A 264 -8.76 -35.93 -11.48
CA ASN A 264 -7.42 -36.38 -11.87
C ASN A 264 -6.61 -36.79 -10.64
N LEU A 265 -6.53 -38.09 -10.37
CA LEU A 265 -5.77 -38.64 -9.24
C LEU A 265 -4.24 -38.46 -9.39
N ASP A 266 -3.71 -38.45 -10.61
CA ASP A 266 -2.27 -38.27 -10.86
C ASP A 266 -1.81 -36.85 -10.43
N PHE A 267 -2.73 -35.89 -10.45
CA PHE A 267 -2.49 -34.54 -9.95
C PHE A 267 -2.20 -34.52 -8.44
N GLU A 268 -2.79 -35.44 -7.66
CA GLU A 268 -2.53 -35.53 -6.23
C GLU A 268 -1.08 -35.94 -5.93
N GLU A 269 -0.52 -36.86 -6.71
CA GLU A 269 0.89 -37.24 -6.58
C GLU A 269 1.82 -36.05 -6.89
N GLN A 270 1.52 -35.27 -7.93
CA GLN A 270 2.26 -34.05 -8.25
C GLN A 270 2.23 -33.04 -7.09
N LEU A 271 1.06 -32.83 -6.47
CA LEU A 271 0.91 -31.91 -5.33
C LEU A 271 1.67 -32.40 -4.09
N ASN A 272 1.71 -33.71 -3.83
CA ASN A 272 2.43 -34.27 -2.70
C ASN A 272 3.95 -34.00 -2.78
N SER A 273 4.49 -33.81 -3.99
CA SER A 273 5.89 -33.40 -4.17
C SER A 273 6.19 -31.98 -3.66
N LEU A 274 5.19 -31.10 -3.57
CA LEU A 274 5.36 -29.71 -3.15
C LEU A 274 5.68 -29.57 -1.65
N ASP A 275 5.21 -30.48 -0.79
CA ASP A 275 5.51 -30.49 0.65
C ASP A 275 7.03 -30.57 0.89
N ALA A 276 7.69 -31.51 0.21
CA ALA A 276 9.14 -31.68 0.27
C ALA A 276 9.91 -30.47 -0.33
N LYS A 277 9.37 -29.86 -1.40
CA LYS A 277 9.95 -28.64 -1.98
C LYS A 277 9.82 -27.47 -1.01
N TYR A 278 8.65 -27.28 -0.40
CA TYR A 278 8.41 -26.25 0.59
C TYR A 278 9.36 -26.37 1.79
N ASP A 279 9.51 -27.58 2.36
CA ASP A 279 10.47 -27.83 3.44
C ASP A 279 11.91 -27.51 3.03
N SER A 280 12.27 -27.81 1.78
CA SER A 280 13.60 -27.50 1.23
C SER A 280 13.83 -26.00 1.06
N VAL A 281 12.81 -25.23 0.67
CA VAL A 281 12.87 -23.75 0.58
C VAL A 281 12.98 -23.13 1.97
N ILE A 282 12.14 -23.55 2.92
CA ILE A 282 12.12 -23.02 4.29
C ILE A 282 13.43 -23.33 5.03
N SER A 283 14.02 -24.51 4.80
CA SER A 283 15.32 -24.87 5.37
C SER A 283 16.52 -24.23 4.67
N GLY A 284 16.30 -23.49 3.57
CA GLY A 284 17.35 -22.86 2.78
C GLY A 284 18.17 -23.81 1.91
N LYS A 285 17.75 -25.08 1.78
CA LYS A 285 18.39 -26.07 0.90
C LYS A 285 18.12 -25.79 -0.59
N LEU A 286 16.96 -25.24 -0.89
CA LEU A 286 16.56 -24.83 -2.25
C LEU A 286 16.44 -23.31 -2.31
N GLN A 287 17.07 -22.66 -3.28
CA GLN A 287 16.97 -21.21 -3.44
C GLN A 287 15.68 -20.85 -4.18
N ILE A 288 15.11 -19.69 -3.85
CA ILE A 288 13.90 -19.19 -4.50
C ILE A 288 14.09 -18.99 -6.00
N SER A 289 15.30 -18.65 -6.44
CA SER A 289 15.65 -18.51 -7.86
C SER A 289 15.42 -19.79 -8.67
N ASP A 290 15.59 -20.94 -8.03
CA ASP A 290 15.54 -22.26 -8.67
C ASP A 290 14.09 -22.66 -8.98
N LEU A 291 13.12 -22.05 -8.28
CA LEU A 291 11.69 -22.30 -8.45
C LEU A 291 11.10 -21.67 -9.71
N LYS A 292 11.76 -20.65 -10.28
CA LYS A 292 11.20 -19.88 -11.42
C LYS A 292 10.94 -20.76 -12.64
N ASN A 293 11.79 -21.75 -12.86
CA ASN A 293 11.73 -22.66 -14.01
C ASN A 293 11.31 -24.09 -13.60
N ASP A 294 10.71 -24.25 -12.43
CA ASP A 294 10.30 -25.55 -11.92
C ASP A 294 9.13 -26.11 -12.74
N GLU A 295 9.38 -27.19 -13.50
CA GLU A 295 8.41 -27.79 -14.41
C GLU A 295 7.12 -28.22 -13.68
N THR A 296 7.25 -28.78 -12.48
CA THR A 296 6.09 -29.20 -11.67
C THR A 296 5.20 -28.01 -11.32
N LEU A 297 5.79 -26.88 -10.90
CA LEU A 297 5.02 -25.67 -10.60
C LEU A 297 4.46 -25.01 -11.87
N VAL A 298 5.06 -25.19 -13.04
CA VAL A 298 4.49 -24.75 -14.32
C VAL A 298 3.27 -25.58 -14.70
N GLU A 299 3.35 -26.90 -14.57
CA GLU A 299 2.25 -27.81 -14.87
C GLU A 299 1.07 -27.62 -13.90
N ILE A 300 1.35 -27.46 -12.61
CA ILE A 300 0.32 -27.15 -11.59
C ILE A 300 -0.36 -25.82 -11.88
N GLU A 301 0.40 -24.77 -12.19
CA GLU A 301 -0.17 -23.46 -12.54
C GLU A 301 -1.10 -23.58 -13.73
N LYS A 302 -0.67 -24.28 -14.78
CA LYS A 302 -1.45 -24.49 -16.00
C LYS A 302 -2.74 -25.25 -15.72
N THR A 303 -2.67 -26.40 -15.04
CA THR A 303 -3.85 -27.22 -14.72
C THR A 303 -4.88 -26.46 -13.88
N VAL A 304 -4.40 -25.69 -12.89
CA VAL A 304 -5.26 -24.85 -12.06
C VAL A 304 -5.92 -23.75 -12.90
N GLU A 305 -5.16 -23.07 -13.76
CA GLU A 305 -5.70 -22.00 -14.60
C GLU A 305 -6.70 -22.54 -15.65
N ASP A 306 -6.41 -23.68 -16.28
CA ASP A 306 -7.32 -24.35 -17.21
C ASP A 306 -8.68 -24.68 -16.55
N LYS A 307 -8.65 -25.16 -15.29
CA LYS A 307 -9.87 -25.41 -14.49
C LYS A 307 -10.65 -24.12 -14.22
N LYS A 308 -9.97 -23.05 -13.83
CA LYS A 308 -10.58 -21.73 -13.59
C LYS A 308 -11.23 -21.19 -14.85
N CYS A 309 -10.55 -21.27 -16.00
CA CYS A 309 -11.10 -20.86 -17.29
C CYS A 309 -12.34 -21.67 -17.66
N ALA A 310 -12.28 -23.00 -17.56
CA ALA A 310 -13.42 -23.87 -17.86
C ALA A 310 -14.65 -23.52 -17.01
N LYS A 311 -14.46 -23.29 -15.70
CA LYS A 311 -15.55 -22.89 -14.80
C LYS A 311 -16.07 -21.48 -15.04
N SER A 312 -15.19 -20.53 -15.34
CA SER A 312 -15.57 -19.13 -15.59
C SER A 312 -16.45 -18.97 -16.84
N ILE A 313 -16.33 -19.88 -17.81
CA ILE A 313 -17.18 -19.91 -19.01
C ILE A 313 -18.61 -20.35 -18.66
N VAL A 314 -18.77 -21.30 -17.74
CA VAL A 314 -20.07 -21.91 -17.44
C VAL A 314 -20.82 -21.24 -16.30
N SER A 315 -20.14 -20.54 -15.39
CA SER A 315 -20.72 -19.95 -14.18
C SER A 315 -20.19 -18.53 -13.95
N ARG A 316 -21.09 -17.54 -14.00
CA ARG A 316 -20.75 -16.14 -13.69
C ARG A 316 -20.36 -15.96 -12.22
N THR A 317 -20.97 -16.73 -11.31
CA THR A 317 -20.60 -16.73 -9.89
C THR A 317 -19.17 -17.26 -9.70
N ALA A 318 -18.81 -18.39 -10.33
CA ALA A 318 -17.45 -18.89 -10.25
C ALA A 318 -16.44 -17.90 -10.86
N ASN A 319 -16.79 -17.29 -12.01
CA ASN A 319 -15.95 -16.29 -12.67
C ASN A 319 -15.59 -15.12 -11.73
N ILE A 320 -16.57 -14.52 -11.02
CA ILE A 320 -16.26 -13.39 -10.12
C ILE A 320 -15.36 -13.81 -8.95
N TRP A 321 -15.48 -15.04 -8.43
CA TRP A 321 -14.60 -15.54 -7.37
C TRP A 321 -13.17 -15.82 -7.86
N TYR A 322 -12.98 -16.27 -9.10
CA TYR A 322 -11.64 -16.38 -9.70
C TYR A 322 -11.03 -15.02 -10.03
N LEU A 323 -11.83 -14.11 -10.55
CA LEU A 323 -11.46 -12.72 -10.75
C LEU A 323 -11.08 -12.03 -9.43
N TYR A 324 -11.74 -12.38 -8.33
CA TYR A 324 -11.35 -11.93 -6.99
C TYR A 324 -9.94 -12.41 -6.60
N GLN A 325 -9.54 -13.64 -6.92
CA GLN A 325 -8.16 -14.09 -6.67
C GLN A 325 -7.14 -13.21 -7.41
N LYS A 326 -7.44 -12.80 -8.64
CA LYS A 326 -6.62 -11.87 -9.43
C LYS A 326 -6.51 -10.49 -8.75
N LEU A 327 -7.61 -9.99 -8.17
CA LEU A 327 -7.59 -8.76 -7.38
C LEU A 327 -6.68 -8.89 -6.13
N ILE A 328 -6.78 -10.01 -5.41
CA ILE A 328 -5.94 -10.26 -4.23
C ILE A 328 -4.47 -10.44 -4.62
N GLN A 329 -4.20 -11.05 -5.78
CA GLN A 329 -2.85 -11.18 -6.33
C GLN A 329 -2.22 -9.80 -6.57
N THR A 330 -2.97 -8.83 -7.12
CA THR A 330 -2.47 -7.44 -7.27
C THR A 330 -2.13 -6.83 -5.91
N ALA A 331 -2.97 -7.02 -4.88
CA ALA A 331 -2.67 -6.55 -3.53
C ALA A 331 -1.43 -7.23 -2.92
N ARG A 332 -1.26 -8.55 -3.11
CA ARG A 332 -0.05 -9.29 -2.71
C ARG A 332 1.18 -8.73 -3.40
N ASN A 333 1.13 -8.54 -4.73
CA ASN A 333 2.24 -8.05 -5.52
C ASN A 333 2.68 -6.65 -5.08
N LEU A 334 1.74 -5.80 -4.65
CA LEU A 334 2.04 -4.48 -4.13
C LEU A 334 2.79 -4.52 -2.80
N VAL A 335 2.34 -5.39 -1.89
CA VAL A 335 3.07 -5.64 -0.63
C VAL A 335 4.44 -6.25 -0.94
N LYS A 336 4.51 -7.22 -1.85
CA LYS A 336 5.74 -7.91 -2.25
C LYS A 336 6.77 -6.96 -2.83
N SER A 337 6.37 -6.06 -3.73
CA SER A 337 7.28 -5.12 -4.38
C SER A 337 7.94 -4.19 -3.38
N ASP A 338 7.18 -3.67 -2.41
CA ASP A 338 7.72 -2.76 -1.40
C ASP A 338 8.57 -3.50 -0.38
N ARG A 339 8.10 -4.66 0.11
CA ARG A 339 8.81 -5.45 1.13
C ARG A 339 10.15 -5.98 0.63
N SER A 340 10.22 -6.41 -0.64
CA SER A 340 11.45 -6.83 -1.32
C SER A 340 12.25 -5.67 -1.91
N SER A 341 11.61 -4.51 -2.10
CA SER A 341 12.14 -3.35 -2.81
C SER A 341 12.54 -3.65 -4.25
N SER A 342 11.67 -4.38 -4.95
CA SER A 342 11.78 -4.59 -6.39
C SER A 342 11.09 -3.45 -7.13
N TRP A 343 11.88 -2.57 -7.75
CA TRP A 343 11.36 -1.41 -8.49
C TRP A 343 10.53 -1.80 -9.71
N ASN A 344 11.01 -2.76 -10.50
CA ASN A 344 10.28 -3.29 -11.65
C ASN A 344 8.94 -3.90 -11.23
N SER A 345 8.92 -4.69 -10.15
CA SER A 345 7.66 -5.25 -9.64
C SER A 345 6.72 -4.14 -9.15
N HIS A 346 7.26 -3.08 -8.54
CA HIS A 346 6.48 -1.92 -8.10
C HIS A 346 5.82 -1.23 -9.31
N LEU A 347 6.57 -0.91 -10.37
CA LEU A 347 5.99 -0.30 -11.57
C LEU A 347 4.93 -1.20 -12.24
N ARG A 348 5.18 -2.52 -12.30
CA ARG A 348 4.24 -3.48 -12.88
C ARG A 348 2.92 -3.52 -12.11
N VAL A 349 2.98 -3.63 -10.79
CA VAL A 349 1.75 -3.73 -9.98
C VAL A 349 0.98 -2.40 -9.93
N ILE A 350 1.67 -1.26 -10.01
CA ILE A 350 1.02 0.06 -10.14
C ILE A 350 0.16 0.11 -11.41
N TYR A 351 0.66 -0.42 -12.52
CA TYR A 351 -0.12 -0.56 -13.75
C TYR A 351 -1.31 -1.51 -13.58
N ASP A 352 -1.11 -2.65 -12.91
CA ASP A 352 -2.17 -3.62 -12.66
C ASP A 352 -3.28 -3.07 -11.74
N CYS A 353 -2.98 -2.06 -10.90
CA CYS A 353 -3.99 -1.35 -10.10
C CYS A 353 -4.91 -0.44 -10.93
N LEU A 354 -4.48 0.07 -12.09
CA LEU A 354 -5.25 1.02 -12.90
C LEU A 354 -6.65 0.50 -13.28
N PRO A 355 -6.81 -0.68 -13.91
CA PRO A 355 -8.13 -1.19 -14.26
C PRO A 355 -9.00 -1.46 -13.03
N ILE A 356 -8.41 -1.79 -11.87
CA ILE A 356 -9.15 -2.04 -10.62
C ILE A 356 -9.75 -0.73 -10.10
N PHE A 357 -8.95 0.33 -10.00
CA PHE A 357 -9.45 1.64 -9.58
C PHE A 357 -10.51 2.19 -10.54
N ALA A 358 -10.32 1.96 -11.84
CA ALA A 358 -11.28 2.35 -12.86
C ALA A 358 -12.62 1.62 -12.71
N ALA A 359 -12.58 0.29 -12.58
CA ALA A 359 -13.76 -0.55 -12.44
C ALA A 359 -14.54 -0.22 -11.17
N ALA A 360 -13.86 -0.02 -10.04
CA ALA A 360 -14.49 0.32 -8.76
C ALA A 360 -15.02 1.78 -8.70
N GLY A 361 -14.57 2.64 -9.61
CA GLY A 361 -14.91 4.07 -9.63
C GLY A 361 -14.08 4.92 -8.65
N HIS A 362 -12.89 4.44 -8.25
CA HIS A 362 -11.92 5.15 -7.42
C HIS A 362 -11.13 6.14 -8.27
N PHE A 363 -11.84 7.07 -8.90
CA PHE A 363 -11.30 7.90 -9.99
C PHE A 363 -10.17 8.86 -9.59
N ASN A 364 -10.17 9.34 -8.33
CA ASN A 364 -9.09 10.18 -7.81
C ASN A 364 -7.78 9.39 -7.71
N TYR A 365 -7.85 8.15 -7.22
CA TYR A 365 -6.71 7.23 -7.20
C TYR A 365 -6.30 6.82 -8.61
N LEU A 366 -7.26 6.47 -9.49
CA LEU A 366 -6.96 6.15 -10.88
C LEU A 366 -6.11 7.25 -11.58
N LYS A 367 -6.55 8.51 -11.52
CA LYS A 367 -5.81 9.62 -12.16
C LYS A 367 -4.42 9.78 -11.58
N SER A 368 -4.33 9.84 -10.26
CA SER A 368 -3.07 10.10 -9.58
C SER A 368 -2.09 8.92 -9.73
N THR A 369 -2.58 7.67 -9.72
CA THR A 369 -1.78 6.46 -9.96
C THR A 369 -1.29 6.40 -11.41
N TYR A 370 -2.11 6.78 -12.39
CA TYR A 370 -1.70 6.85 -13.79
C TYR A 370 -0.58 7.89 -13.98
N LEU A 371 -0.79 9.12 -13.48
CA LEU A 371 0.22 10.17 -13.54
C LEU A 371 1.51 9.74 -12.84
N TYR A 372 1.40 9.14 -11.65
CA TYR A 372 2.55 8.61 -10.92
C TYR A 372 3.31 7.57 -11.75
N LEU A 373 2.61 6.62 -12.38
CA LEU A 373 3.24 5.61 -13.21
C LEU A 373 4.00 6.22 -14.39
N MET A 374 3.40 7.19 -15.08
CA MET A 374 4.05 7.92 -16.18
C MET A 374 5.33 8.62 -15.70
N ASP A 375 5.23 9.39 -14.61
CA ASP A 375 6.38 10.11 -14.04
C ASP A 375 7.50 9.14 -13.64
N MET A 376 7.15 8.02 -12.99
CA MET A 376 8.14 7.04 -12.51
C MET A 376 8.79 6.25 -13.65
N LEU A 377 8.06 5.94 -14.73
CA LEU A 377 8.63 5.31 -15.92
C LEU A 377 9.55 6.27 -16.69
N ALA A 378 9.24 7.57 -16.68
CA ALA A 378 10.06 8.59 -17.34
C ALA A 378 11.42 8.80 -16.65
N LEU A 379 11.58 8.39 -15.38
CA LEU A 379 12.81 8.59 -14.61
C LEU A 379 14.06 8.01 -15.29
N LYS A 380 13.93 6.93 -16.09
CA LYS A 380 15.06 6.37 -16.84
C LYS A 380 15.69 7.38 -17.80
N HIS A 381 14.90 8.35 -18.27
CA HIS A 381 15.32 9.41 -19.20
C HIS A 381 15.48 10.76 -18.51
N THR A 382 14.57 11.11 -17.61
CA THR A 382 14.54 12.44 -16.97
C THR A 382 15.50 12.55 -15.78
N CYS A 383 15.69 11.47 -15.01
CA CYS A 383 16.61 11.45 -13.87
C CYS A 383 17.27 10.05 -13.71
N PRO A 384 18.18 9.65 -14.61
CA PRO A 384 18.74 8.29 -14.65
C PRO A 384 19.43 7.88 -13.33
N GLY A 385 20.02 8.85 -12.63
CA GLY A 385 20.64 8.63 -11.32
C GLY A 385 19.65 8.16 -10.26
N VAL A 386 18.44 8.75 -10.22
CA VAL A 386 17.37 8.33 -9.30
C VAL A 386 16.78 7.00 -9.73
N ASN A 387 16.57 6.78 -11.04
CA ASN A 387 16.11 5.48 -11.53
C ASN A 387 17.05 4.35 -11.08
N LYS A 388 18.36 4.52 -11.24
CA LYS A 388 19.37 3.56 -10.77
C LYS A 388 19.33 3.35 -9.26
N MET A 389 19.09 4.40 -8.47
CA MET A 389 18.92 4.26 -7.02
C MET A 389 17.67 3.43 -6.68
N PHE A 390 16.56 3.63 -7.40
CA PHE A 390 15.33 2.88 -7.19
C PHE A 390 15.47 1.42 -7.61
N GLU A 391 16.11 1.13 -8.75
CA GLU A 391 16.47 -0.22 -9.20
C GLU A 391 17.31 -0.96 -8.15
N ASN A 392 18.19 -0.26 -7.43
CA ASN A 392 18.96 -0.80 -6.31
C ASN A 392 18.14 -0.96 -5.00
N GLY A 393 16.82 -0.78 -5.05
CA GLY A 393 15.91 -0.97 -3.92
C GLY A 393 15.91 0.18 -2.90
N LEU A 394 16.37 1.38 -3.29
CA LEU A 394 16.42 2.58 -2.44
C LEU A 394 15.18 3.50 -2.58
N PHE A 395 14.04 2.95 -3.01
CA PHE A 395 12.76 3.68 -3.08
C PHE A 395 11.85 3.43 -1.88
N VAL A 396 12.23 2.53 -0.97
CA VAL A 396 11.52 2.25 0.28
C VAL A 396 12.47 2.31 1.47
N ILE A 397 11.91 2.48 2.67
CA ILE A 397 12.65 2.58 3.91
C ILE A 397 12.79 1.18 4.54
N ARG A 398 14.01 0.80 4.91
CA ARG A 398 14.27 -0.35 5.77
C ARG A 398 14.77 0.09 7.14
N ARG A 399 14.16 -0.43 8.20
CA ARG A 399 14.58 -0.17 9.59
C ARG A 399 15.40 -1.31 10.20
N THR A 400 15.43 -2.47 9.54
CA THR A 400 16.14 -3.68 9.97
C THR A 400 17.01 -4.23 8.83
N ASP A 401 17.98 -5.07 9.17
CA ASP A 401 18.88 -5.77 8.23
C ASP A 401 18.20 -7.06 7.71
N LYS A 402 16.97 -6.92 7.23
CA LYS A 402 16.15 -8.03 6.74
C LYS A 402 15.71 -7.72 5.31
N PHE A 403 15.77 -8.70 4.41
CA PHE A 403 15.32 -8.54 3.03
C PHE A 403 13.88 -8.03 2.95
N TRP A 404 12.96 -8.79 3.57
CA TRP A 404 11.51 -8.56 3.62
C TRP A 404 11.10 -7.47 4.63
N ALA A 405 11.82 -6.36 4.68
CA ALA A 405 11.61 -5.28 5.65
C ALA A 405 11.42 -3.90 5.02
N GLY A 406 11.28 -3.82 3.69
CA GLY A 406 10.92 -2.57 3.04
C GLY A 406 9.56 -2.06 3.52
N LEU A 407 9.48 -0.74 3.73
CA LEU A 407 8.28 -0.01 4.14
C LEU A 407 8.13 1.23 3.27
N SER A 408 6.92 1.50 2.82
CA SER A 408 6.61 2.73 2.12
C SER A 408 6.81 3.94 3.03
N LEU A 409 7.10 5.09 2.43
CA LEU A 409 7.41 6.32 3.17
C LEU A 409 6.22 6.84 3.97
N ASP A 410 5.03 6.78 3.38
CA ASP A 410 3.77 7.18 4.00
C ASP A 410 3.38 6.28 5.19
N LEU A 411 3.79 5.00 5.19
CA LEU A 411 3.66 4.14 6.37
C LEU A 411 4.66 4.54 7.48
N VAL A 412 5.88 4.92 7.11
CA VAL A 412 6.91 5.30 8.09
C VAL A 412 6.56 6.63 8.77
N ILE A 413 6.04 7.62 8.06
CA ILE A 413 5.59 8.87 8.68
C ILE A 413 4.42 8.62 9.65
N GLU A 414 3.47 7.74 9.31
CA GLU A 414 2.40 7.35 10.26
C GLU A 414 2.98 6.67 11.51
N GLN A 415 3.92 5.75 11.35
CA GLN A 415 4.51 4.98 12.44
C GLN A 415 5.46 5.78 13.35
N VAL A 416 6.06 6.85 12.82
CA VAL A 416 7.07 7.65 13.54
C VAL A 416 6.45 8.96 13.99
N LEU A 417 6.04 9.80 13.05
CA LEU A 417 5.56 11.15 13.36
C LEU A 417 4.14 11.12 13.93
N MET A 418 3.19 10.51 13.22
CA MET A 418 1.78 10.50 13.66
C MET A 418 1.61 9.73 14.96
N ARG A 419 2.35 8.63 15.14
CA ARG A 419 2.40 7.94 16.43
C ARG A 419 2.94 8.82 17.56
N ALA A 420 4.02 9.57 17.35
CA ALA A 420 4.57 10.47 18.37
C ALA A 420 3.55 11.55 18.77
N LEU A 421 2.81 12.09 17.79
CA LEU A 421 1.71 13.03 18.01
C LEU A 421 0.54 12.43 18.81
N LYS A 422 0.25 11.15 18.62
CA LYS A 422 -0.87 10.40 19.23
C LYS A 422 -0.55 9.76 20.59
N THR A 423 0.72 9.68 20.97
CA THR A 423 1.13 9.11 22.27
C THR A 423 1.02 10.10 23.43
N ARG A 424 1.11 9.62 24.68
CA ARG A 424 1.04 10.46 25.88
C ARG A 424 2.21 11.47 25.87
N GLY A 425 1.90 12.76 25.98
CA GLY A 425 2.89 13.86 25.83
C GLY A 425 3.03 14.37 24.38
N GLY A 426 2.30 13.77 23.43
CA GLY A 426 2.14 14.28 22.07
C GLY A 426 0.99 15.27 21.95
N LEU A 427 0.88 15.90 20.78
CA LEU A 427 -0.02 17.03 20.52
C LEU A 427 -1.52 16.70 20.63
N THR A 428 -1.91 15.42 20.45
CA THR A 428 -3.33 15.01 20.35
C THR A 428 -3.86 14.27 21.58
N ARG A 429 -3.03 13.99 22.61
CA ARG A 429 -3.47 13.30 23.84
C ARG A 429 -3.15 14.09 25.11
N GLY A 430 -4.18 14.56 25.81
CA GLY A 430 -4.07 15.22 27.12
C GLY A 430 -5.12 16.31 27.33
N SER A 431 -4.93 17.16 28.34
CA SER A 431 -5.82 18.29 28.71
C SER A 431 -5.77 19.49 27.75
N GLY A 432 -5.42 19.27 26.47
CA GLY A 432 -5.19 20.31 25.48
C GLY A 432 -3.85 21.05 25.69
N MET A 433 -3.35 21.70 24.63
CA MET A 433 -2.15 22.55 24.68
C MET A 433 -2.54 23.98 24.30
N THR A 434 -2.01 24.97 25.02
CA THR A 434 -2.08 26.39 24.59
C THR A 434 -1.31 26.59 23.28
N GLU A 435 -1.60 27.65 22.54
CA GLU A 435 -0.91 27.98 21.29
C GLU A 435 0.61 28.08 21.46
N ARG A 436 1.06 28.77 22.52
CA ARG A 436 2.48 28.85 22.88
C ARG A 436 3.10 27.48 23.14
N GLN A 437 2.41 26.60 23.87
CA GLN A 437 2.91 25.24 24.13
C GLN A 437 2.98 24.41 22.85
N ARG A 438 2.01 24.55 21.94
CA ARG A 438 2.01 23.87 20.64
C ARG A 438 3.15 24.34 19.76
N ALA A 439 3.36 25.66 19.67
CA ALA A 439 4.47 26.23 18.91
C ALA A 439 5.81 25.70 19.44
N ILE A 440 6.01 25.71 20.76
CA ILE A 440 7.21 25.12 21.39
C ILE A 440 7.35 23.64 21.04
N TRP A 441 6.28 22.84 21.18
CA TRP A 441 6.32 21.41 20.88
C TRP A 441 6.69 21.15 19.41
N THR A 442 6.04 21.88 18.50
CA THR A 442 6.23 21.76 17.04
C THR A 442 7.67 22.08 16.65
N MET A 443 8.21 23.16 17.21
CA MET A 443 9.59 23.58 17.02
C MET A 443 10.59 22.62 17.68
N SER A 444 10.29 22.09 18.87
CA SER A 444 11.23 21.23 19.59
C SER A 444 11.18 19.74 19.18
N ALA A 445 10.11 19.30 18.53
CA ALA A 445 9.87 17.88 18.23
C ALA A 445 11.03 17.19 17.48
N PRO A 446 11.65 17.81 16.45
CA PRO A 446 12.82 17.24 15.79
C PRO A 446 13.98 16.97 16.75
N ALA A 447 14.38 17.98 17.52
CA ALA A 447 15.49 17.88 18.47
C ALA A 447 15.19 16.87 19.60
N CYS A 448 13.98 16.93 20.17
CA CYS A 448 13.56 16.01 21.23
C CYS A 448 13.53 14.54 20.77
N ALA A 449 13.14 14.28 19.51
CA ALA A 449 13.14 12.93 18.97
C ALA A 449 14.55 12.35 18.85
N GLU A 450 15.55 13.14 18.46
CA GLU A 450 16.95 12.70 18.42
C GLU A 450 17.49 12.36 19.81
N TYR A 451 17.24 13.23 20.81
CA TYR A 451 17.61 12.93 22.19
C TYR A 451 16.93 11.66 22.71
N ASN A 452 15.66 11.45 22.41
CA ASN A 452 14.92 10.26 22.82
C ASN A 452 15.51 8.99 22.17
N LEU A 453 15.80 9.02 20.86
CA LEU A 453 16.46 7.91 20.16
C LEU A 453 17.86 7.61 20.75
N ALA A 454 18.65 8.65 21.02
CA ALA A 454 19.97 8.50 21.63
C ALA A 454 19.87 7.90 23.04
N MET A 455 18.87 8.29 23.83
CA MET A 455 18.63 7.72 25.16
C MET A 455 18.19 6.26 25.10
N GLN A 456 17.34 5.88 24.15
CA GLN A 456 16.96 4.48 23.93
C GLN A 456 18.18 3.62 23.57
N ASP A 457 19.01 4.11 22.64
CA ASP A 457 20.25 3.44 22.24
C ASP A 457 21.24 3.34 23.42
N PHE A 458 21.37 4.40 24.24
CA PHE A 458 22.25 4.43 25.41
C PHE A 458 21.81 3.49 26.53
N THR A 459 20.50 3.35 26.74
CA THR A 459 19.92 2.53 27.82
C THR A 459 19.62 1.09 27.38
N ASP A 460 19.82 0.75 26.11
CA ASP A 460 19.33 -0.46 25.44
C ASP A 460 17.82 -0.74 25.67
N THR A 461 17.06 0.30 26.03
CA THR A 461 15.60 0.22 26.14
C THR A 461 14.99 0.56 24.78
N LYS A 462 14.73 -0.49 23.99
CA LYS A 462 14.07 -0.34 22.69
C LYS A 462 12.56 -0.43 22.87
N TYR A 463 11.84 0.63 22.50
CA TYR A 463 10.36 0.60 22.46
C TYR A 463 9.80 -0.04 21.16
N PHE A 464 10.64 -0.74 20.39
CA PHE A 464 10.21 -1.49 19.22
C PHE A 464 9.73 -2.89 19.63
N THR A 465 8.70 -3.39 18.94
CA THR A 465 8.21 -4.76 19.12
C THR A 465 9.25 -5.78 18.66
N SER A 466 9.38 -6.90 19.40
CA SER A 466 10.21 -8.11 19.17
C SER A 466 10.71 -8.35 17.73
N ASP A 467 11.94 -8.85 17.61
CA ASP A 467 12.58 -9.26 16.33
C ASP A 467 11.84 -10.38 15.58
N GLN A 468 10.95 -11.12 16.25
CA GLN A 468 10.13 -12.15 15.61
C GLN A 468 8.98 -11.51 14.82
N HIS A 469 8.85 -11.87 13.54
CA HIS A 469 7.71 -11.40 12.74
C HIS A 469 6.41 -11.90 13.37
N ARG A 470 5.50 -10.97 13.71
CA ARG A 470 4.24 -11.26 14.42
C ARG A 470 3.44 -12.41 13.78
N GLU A 471 3.54 -12.54 12.47
CA GLU A 471 2.83 -13.55 11.68
C GLU A 471 3.47 -14.95 11.70
N GLY A 472 4.74 -15.06 12.06
CA GLY A 472 5.44 -16.34 12.20
C GLY A 472 5.42 -16.92 13.61
N THR A 473 4.64 -16.32 14.53
CA THR A 473 4.52 -16.83 15.91
C THR A 473 3.58 -18.04 15.95
N LYS A 474 3.90 -19.08 16.73
CA LYS A 474 3.08 -20.31 16.83
C LYS A 474 1.60 -20.00 17.07
N ALA A 475 1.31 -19.14 18.03
CA ALA A 475 -0.06 -18.72 18.35
C ALA A 475 -0.77 -18.02 17.19
N ARG A 476 -0.05 -17.30 16.32
CA ARG A 476 -0.65 -16.70 15.12
C ARG A 476 -0.90 -17.74 14.04
N VAL A 477 0.05 -18.63 13.82
CA VAL A 477 -0.04 -19.72 12.85
C VAL A 477 -1.23 -20.64 13.17
N GLU A 478 -1.35 -21.09 14.42
CA GLU A 478 -2.47 -21.91 14.89
C GLU A 478 -3.81 -21.19 14.75
N ARG A 479 -3.87 -19.89 15.07
CA ARG A 479 -5.09 -19.09 14.90
C ARG A 479 -5.50 -18.96 13.43
N ASP A 480 -4.55 -18.72 12.54
CA ASP A 480 -4.83 -18.57 11.12
C ASP A 480 -5.28 -19.91 10.50
N LEU A 481 -4.74 -21.05 10.96
CA LEU A 481 -5.24 -22.37 10.57
C LEU A 481 -6.68 -22.61 11.05
N GLY A 482 -6.97 -22.32 12.33
CA GLY A 482 -8.31 -22.49 12.88
C GLY A 482 -9.34 -21.58 12.23
N ASP A 483 -8.96 -20.34 11.89
CA ASP A 483 -9.84 -19.41 11.18
C ASP A 483 -9.99 -19.79 9.69
N PHE A 484 -8.96 -20.35 9.05
CA PHE A 484 -9.06 -20.91 7.70
C PHE A 484 -10.10 -22.03 7.65
N GLN A 485 -10.07 -22.99 8.59
CA GLN A 485 -11.03 -24.09 8.60
C GLN A 485 -12.48 -23.60 8.76
N LYS A 486 -12.73 -22.69 9.71
CA LYS A 486 -14.07 -22.10 9.91
C LYS A 486 -14.57 -21.38 8.66
N LEU A 487 -13.69 -20.65 7.99
CA LEU A 487 -14.03 -19.93 6.78
C LEU A 487 -14.31 -20.90 5.63
N LEU A 488 -13.52 -21.96 5.50
CA LEU A 488 -13.68 -23.00 4.50
C LEU A 488 -15.02 -23.72 4.66
N ASP A 489 -15.41 -24.08 5.88
CA ASP A 489 -16.69 -24.76 6.15
C ASP A 489 -17.88 -23.91 5.66
N VAL A 490 -17.85 -22.59 5.92
CA VAL A 490 -18.90 -21.67 5.47
C VAL A 490 -18.83 -21.45 3.96
N PHE A 491 -17.63 -21.25 3.41
CA PHE A 491 -17.42 -21.06 1.98
C PHE A 491 -17.96 -22.25 1.19
N HIS A 492 -17.65 -23.47 1.63
CA HIS A 492 -18.14 -24.72 1.04
C HIS A 492 -19.66 -24.83 1.08
N SER A 493 -20.28 -24.50 2.21
CA SER A 493 -21.74 -24.55 2.34
C SER A 493 -22.49 -23.58 1.41
N CYS A 494 -21.81 -22.56 0.88
CA CYS A 494 -22.38 -21.58 -0.04
C CYS A 494 -22.25 -21.97 -1.52
N GLU A 495 -21.51 -23.04 -1.83
CA GLU A 495 -21.21 -23.55 -3.18
C GLU A 495 -20.82 -22.48 -4.22
N PRO A 496 -19.89 -21.56 -3.89
CA PRO A 496 -19.57 -20.38 -4.70
C PRO A 496 -19.00 -20.72 -6.08
N LEU A 497 -18.42 -21.91 -6.23
CA LEU A 497 -17.84 -22.40 -7.46
C LEU A 497 -18.78 -23.36 -8.21
N SER A 498 -20.06 -23.47 -7.85
CA SER A 498 -20.99 -24.37 -8.54
C SER A 498 -21.14 -24.06 -10.03
N ALA A 499 -21.48 -25.07 -10.83
CA ALA A 499 -21.64 -24.97 -12.29
C ALA A 499 -22.96 -24.28 -12.72
N GLU A 500 -23.59 -23.52 -11.81
CA GLU A 500 -24.79 -22.76 -12.12
C GLU A 500 -24.45 -21.53 -12.99
N PRO A 501 -25.15 -21.29 -14.12
CA PRO A 501 -24.82 -20.20 -15.03
C PRO A 501 -24.96 -18.79 -14.45
N GLY A 502 -25.84 -18.65 -13.45
CA GLY A 502 -26.21 -17.36 -12.85
C GLY A 502 -25.07 -16.66 -12.11
N LEU A 503 -25.29 -15.38 -11.85
CA LEU A 503 -24.48 -14.60 -10.93
C LEU A 503 -25.33 -14.41 -9.67
N ARG A 504 -24.96 -15.05 -8.55
CA ARG A 504 -25.74 -14.98 -7.33
C ARG A 504 -24.93 -14.48 -6.13
N ASN A 505 -25.64 -13.90 -5.18
CA ASN A 505 -25.10 -13.71 -3.84
C ASN A 505 -25.01 -15.08 -3.16
N ILE A 506 -23.80 -15.53 -2.85
CA ILE A 506 -23.57 -16.89 -2.34
C ILE A 506 -24.14 -17.11 -0.93
N ALA A 507 -24.40 -16.03 -0.18
CA ALA A 507 -24.93 -16.11 1.18
C ALA A 507 -26.46 -16.17 1.21
N THR A 508 -27.14 -15.58 0.23
CA THR A 508 -28.62 -15.50 0.19
C THR A 508 -29.24 -16.30 -0.96
N GLY A 509 -28.46 -16.72 -1.95
CA GLY A 509 -28.93 -17.35 -3.19
C GLY A 509 -29.63 -16.37 -4.15
N MET A 510 -29.64 -15.05 -3.86
CA MET A 510 -30.30 -14.07 -4.71
C MET A 510 -29.53 -13.88 -6.02
N GLU A 511 -30.19 -14.12 -7.15
CA GLU A 511 -29.67 -13.87 -8.49
C GLU A 511 -29.52 -12.38 -8.79
N ALA A 512 -28.49 -12.06 -9.56
CA ALA A 512 -28.21 -10.72 -10.05
C ALA A 512 -29.22 -10.29 -11.11
N SER A 513 -29.51 -9.00 -11.17
CA SER A 513 -30.18 -8.45 -12.36
C SER A 513 -29.25 -8.45 -13.58
N ASP A 514 -29.81 -8.48 -14.79
CA ASP A 514 -29.07 -8.39 -16.06
C ASP A 514 -28.19 -7.13 -16.20
N MET A 515 -28.43 -6.12 -15.37
CA MET A 515 -27.65 -4.87 -15.37
C MET A 515 -26.31 -5.00 -14.63
N ILE A 516 -26.09 -6.08 -13.86
CA ILE A 516 -24.86 -6.32 -13.11
C ILE A 516 -23.80 -6.90 -14.04
N ASN A 517 -22.60 -6.32 -14.00
CA ASN A 517 -21.48 -6.66 -14.90
C ASN A 517 -20.12 -6.75 -14.19
N VAL A 518 -20.12 -7.03 -12.88
CA VAL A 518 -18.88 -7.07 -12.09
C VAL A 518 -17.95 -8.23 -12.41
N ASP A 519 -18.50 -9.29 -12.97
CA ASP A 519 -17.79 -10.40 -13.59
C ASP A 519 -17.07 -10.02 -14.90
N HIS A 520 -17.22 -8.76 -15.36
CA HIS A 520 -16.47 -8.15 -16.47
C HIS A 520 -15.68 -6.91 -16.03
N TRP A 521 -15.26 -6.86 -14.75
CA TRP A 521 -14.61 -5.67 -14.21
C TRP A 521 -13.31 -5.32 -14.94
N GLU A 522 -12.58 -6.32 -15.45
CA GLU A 522 -11.30 -6.10 -16.09
C GLU A 522 -11.47 -5.43 -17.46
N GLU A 523 -12.40 -5.89 -18.29
CA GLU A 523 -12.67 -5.28 -19.59
C GLU A 523 -13.20 -3.85 -19.42
N VAL A 524 -14.13 -3.65 -18.48
CA VAL A 524 -14.67 -2.32 -18.17
C VAL A 524 -13.57 -1.38 -17.67
N GLY A 525 -12.76 -1.86 -16.72
CA GLY A 525 -11.64 -1.11 -16.16
C GLY A 525 -10.61 -0.70 -17.21
N ARG A 526 -10.19 -1.64 -18.06
CA ARG A 526 -9.26 -1.38 -19.18
C ARG A 526 -9.85 -0.41 -20.18
N GLY A 527 -11.13 -0.57 -20.55
CA GLY A 527 -11.81 0.36 -21.45
C GLY A 527 -11.89 1.79 -20.92
N ILE A 528 -12.03 1.99 -19.60
CA ILE A 528 -11.96 3.33 -18.99
C ILE A 528 -10.54 3.88 -19.06
N VAL A 529 -9.52 3.07 -18.74
CA VAL A 529 -8.10 3.46 -18.80
C VAL A 529 -7.70 3.85 -20.23
N GLU A 530 -8.16 3.13 -21.24
CA GLU A 530 -7.91 3.45 -22.65
C GLU A 530 -8.53 4.79 -23.08
N LYS A 531 -9.75 5.10 -22.61
CA LYS A 531 -10.42 6.39 -22.88
C LYS A 531 -9.68 7.59 -22.30
N MET A 532 -8.83 7.38 -21.29
CA MET A 532 -8.02 8.45 -20.72
C MET A 532 -6.90 8.89 -21.66
N ILE A 533 -6.41 8.02 -22.55
CA ILE A 533 -5.26 8.31 -23.41
C ILE A 533 -5.53 9.53 -24.30
N GLY A 534 -4.59 10.47 -24.32
CA GLY A 534 -4.68 11.75 -25.02
C GLY A 534 -5.54 12.80 -24.33
N GLN A 535 -6.21 12.47 -23.21
CA GLN A 535 -7.01 13.43 -22.46
C GLN A 535 -6.14 14.27 -21.52
N PRO A 536 -6.50 15.55 -21.29
CA PRO A 536 -5.75 16.44 -20.40
C PRO A 536 -5.86 16.02 -18.93
N ILE A 537 -4.72 15.80 -18.26
CA ILE A 537 -4.67 15.18 -16.92
C ILE A 537 -5.45 15.96 -15.87
N PHE A 538 -5.21 17.27 -15.77
CA PHE A 538 -5.76 18.10 -14.68
C PHE A 538 -7.22 18.52 -14.88
N THR A 539 -7.75 18.39 -16.10
CA THR A 539 -9.14 18.76 -16.42
C THR A 539 -10.02 17.57 -16.76
N TYR A 540 -9.45 16.37 -16.87
CA TYR A 540 -10.23 15.16 -17.14
C TYR A 540 -11.16 14.82 -15.97
N SER A 541 -12.42 14.55 -16.32
CA SER A 541 -13.49 14.18 -15.40
C SER A 541 -14.14 12.88 -15.85
N PHE A 542 -14.60 12.10 -14.89
CA PHE A 542 -15.24 10.80 -15.14
C PHE A 542 -16.74 10.92 -14.97
N THR A 543 -17.50 10.10 -15.70
CA THR A 543 -18.92 9.94 -15.42
C THR A 543 -19.11 8.77 -14.45
N ARG A 544 -19.85 9.00 -13.35
CA ARG A 544 -20.13 7.95 -12.34
C ARG A 544 -20.81 6.70 -12.89
N LYS A 545 -21.46 6.81 -14.06
CA LYS A 545 -22.12 5.69 -14.75
C LYS A 545 -21.15 4.74 -15.47
N ASP A 546 -19.90 5.16 -15.66
CA ASP A 546 -18.93 4.42 -16.47
C ASP A 546 -18.28 3.27 -15.69
N LYS A 547 -18.36 3.29 -14.35
CA LYS A 547 -17.85 2.22 -13.48
C LYS A 547 -18.71 0.96 -13.56
N VAL A 548 -18.16 -0.13 -13.06
CA VAL A 548 -18.86 -1.42 -12.92
C VAL A 548 -20.06 -1.31 -11.99
N LYS A 549 -21.13 -2.03 -12.33
CA LYS A 549 -22.28 -2.25 -11.45
C LYS A 549 -22.05 -3.57 -10.70
N ASN A 550 -21.84 -3.44 -9.39
CA ASN A 550 -21.68 -4.55 -8.46
C ASN A 550 -23.03 -5.12 -8.01
N MET A 551 -23.00 -6.25 -7.32
CA MET A 551 -24.20 -6.94 -6.82
C MET A 551 -24.99 -6.12 -5.79
N ALA A 552 -24.33 -5.20 -5.06
CA ALA A 552 -25.02 -4.30 -4.14
C ALA A 552 -25.87 -3.24 -4.85
N SER A 553 -25.61 -2.95 -6.13
CA SER A 553 -26.31 -1.94 -6.91
C SER A 553 -27.79 -2.26 -7.16
N SER A 554 -28.21 -3.53 -7.04
CA SER A 554 -29.60 -3.98 -7.18
C SER A 554 -30.44 -3.90 -5.91
N CYS A 555 -29.86 -3.59 -4.74
CA CYS A 555 -30.62 -3.39 -3.51
C CYS A 555 -31.34 -2.03 -3.53
N ALA A 556 -32.67 -2.05 -3.68
CA ALA A 556 -33.54 -0.87 -3.76
C ALA A 556 -33.59 0.01 -2.49
N VAL A 557 -32.86 -0.34 -1.43
CA VAL A 557 -32.76 0.47 -0.21
C VAL A 557 -31.47 1.29 -0.27
N ARG A 558 -31.54 2.47 -0.89
CA ARG A 558 -30.56 3.53 -0.65
C ARG A 558 -30.85 4.11 0.74
N ILE A 559 -30.10 3.66 1.74
CA ILE A 559 -29.85 4.53 2.90
C ILE A 559 -29.01 5.67 2.31
N ALA A 560 -29.50 6.90 2.39
CA ALA A 560 -28.93 8.08 1.71
C ALA A 560 -27.40 8.07 1.71
N ASP A 561 -26.83 8.06 0.50
CA ASP A 561 -25.39 8.23 0.27
C ASP A 561 -24.99 9.67 0.58
N ASP A 562 -24.69 9.93 1.84
CA ASP A 562 -23.83 11.05 2.23
C ASP A 562 -22.53 10.50 2.83
N ARG A 563 -21.88 9.63 2.04
CA ARG A 563 -20.53 9.14 2.32
C ARG A 563 -19.64 9.23 1.08
N THR A 564 -19.52 10.43 0.52
CA THR A 564 -18.18 10.90 0.19
C THR A 564 -17.47 11.20 1.50
N ILE A 565 -16.83 10.19 2.08
CA ILE A 565 -15.74 10.43 3.01
C ILE A 565 -14.47 10.38 2.18
N ASP A 566 -14.30 11.38 1.32
CA ASP A 566 -12.98 11.93 1.07
C ASP A 566 -12.67 12.76 2.33
N PRO A 567 -11.73 12.36 3.21
CA PRO A 567 -11.10 13.35 4.04
C PRO A 567 -10.26 14.22 3.10
N ALA A 568 -10.62 15.50 3.05
CA ALA A 568 -9.88 16.54 2.36
C ALA A 568 -8.42 16.65 2.84
#